data_AF-A0A2D4Y8Z9-F1
#
_entry.id   AF-A0A2D4Y8Z9-F1
#
_cell.length_a   1.000
_cell.length_b   1.000
_cell.length_c   1.000
_cell.angle_alpha   90.00
_cell.angle_beta   90.00
_cell.angle_gamma   90.00
#
_symmetry.space_group_name_H-M   'P 1'
#
loop_
_entity.id
_entity.type
_entity.pdbx_description
1 polymer ?
#
loop_
_entity_poly.entity_id
_entity_poly.type
_entity_poly.pdbx_seq_one_letter_code
_entity_poly.pdbx_strand_id
1 'polypeptide(L)'
;MKLKAFLIFLILSSILSSCRKEERELIQTPEDEILEANTNIASLIRRTAYNDGSLDNIVDRANCFDIAFPYTVNVNGVDIDVNSDSDYAVIECVFDQSEEDNTLNIEFPITIILSDYSEVTINTLEEFESYTDSCNSENEYDDDIECIDFTFPIEASIFNPNNELLETITIENDNQLFDFIDDLDEDTITTFNFPLTLILFDNSEVVINNFDELEIVIDYSINLCDEDDDYDYSDDDCDDCTISEIESLLTSCSNWNVNRLKRNAIDYDNAYYNYDFNFFSDGTMSVYWSSIIEYGTWTASGFGNNIEVIINVPALPLCNNNWILQEIKNCTDDTEINFVVGDDDRIQYFNNCN
;
A
#
# COMPACT_ATOMS: atom_id res chain seq x y z
N MET A 1 -65.21 -29.29 -53.52
CA MET A 1 -63.78 -29.28 -53.14
C MET A 1 -63.18 -27.87 -53.01
N LYS A 2 -63.52 -26.91 -53.89
CA LYS A 2 -62.88 -25.57 -53.88
C LYS A 2 -63.15 -24.72 -52.62
N LEU A 3 -64.34 -24.79 -52.02
CA LEU A 3 -64.67 -24.01 -50.81
C LEU A 3 -63.96 -24.52 -49.54
N LYS A 4 -63.76 -25.85 -49.43
CA LYS A 4 -63.01 -26.45 -48.31
C LYS A 4 -61.53 -26.13 -48.37
N ALA A 5 -60.93 -26.12 -49.57
CA ALA A 5 -59.54 -25.73 -49.77
C ALA A 5 -59.31 -24.24 -49.44
N PHE A 6 -60.25 -23.37 -49.80
CA PHE A 6 -60.18 -21.94 -49.47
C PHE A 6 -60.29 -21.68 -47.96
N LEU A 7 -61.17 -22.40 -47.26
CA LEU A 7 -61.30 -22.28 -45.80
C LEU A 7 -60.03 -22.73 -45.07
N ILE A 8 -59.40 -23.82 -45.54
CA ILE A 8 -58.15 -24.33 -44.96
C ILE A 8 -57.01 -23.33 -45.18
N PHE A 9 -56.95 -22.68 -46.35
CA PHE A 9 -55.94 -21.66 -46.64
C PHE A 9 -56.14 -20.38 -45.80
N LEU A 10 -57.40 -19.97 -45.57
CA LEU A 10 -57.72 -18.82 -44.72
C LEU A 10 -57.40 -19.07 -43.25
N ILE A 11 -57.66 -20.28 -42.75
CA ILE A 11 -57.34 -20.70 -41.38
C ILE A 11 -55.82 -20.85 -41.19
N LEU A 12 -55.09 -21.31 -42.20
CA LEU A 12 -53.62 -21.43 -42.15
C LEU A 12 -52.92 -20.06 -42.21
N SER A 13 -53.52 -19.09 -42.91
CA SER A 13 -53.01 -17.71 -43.00
C SER A 13 -53.17 -16.92 -41.70
N SER A 14 -54.13 -17.27 -40.83
CA SER A 14 -54.35 -16.61 -39.54
C SER A 14 -53.52 -17.19 -38.39
N ILE A 15 -52.74 -18.26 -38.62
CA ILE A 15 -51.78 -18.82 -37.64
C ILE A 15 -50.37 -18.27 -37.83
N LEU A 16 -50.12 -17.50 -38.91
CA LEU A 16 -48.82 -16.88 -39.18
C LEU A 16 -48.71 -15.42 -38.69
N SER A 17 -49.78 -14.85 -38.15
CA SER A 17 -49.74 -13.59 -37.41
C SER A 17 -49.42 -13.85 -35.94
N SER A 18 -48.22 -14.37 -35.66
CA SER A 18 -47.64 -14.27 -34.32
C SER A 18 -47.11 -12.85 -34.18
N CYS A 19 -47.97 -11.90 -33.81
CA CYS A 19 -47.49 -10.68 -33.19
C CYS A 19 -46.93 -11.12 -31.84
N ARG A 20 -45.60 -11.22 -31.74
CA ARG A 20 -44.92 -11.34 -30.45
C ARG A 20 -45.38 -10.14 -29.62
N LYS A 21 -46.22 -10.40 -28.63
CA LYS A 21 -46.64 -9.41 -27.65
C LYS A 21 -45.56 -9.43 -26.56
N GLU A 22 -44.36 -8.99 -26.92
CA GLU A 22 -43.38 -8.60 -25.91
C GLU A 22 -43.91 -7.32 -25.28
N GLU A 23 -44.54 -7.49 -24.13
CA GLU A 23 -44.54 -6.45 -23.12
C GLU A 23 -43.07 -6.30 -22.73
N ARG A 24 -42.38 -5.30 -23.30
CA ARG A 24 -41.07 -4.90 -22.81
C ARG A 24 -41.34 -4.30 -21.43
N GLU A 25 -41.29 -5.11 -20.39
CA GLU A 25 -40.95 -4.57 -19.08
C GLU A 25 -39.54 -4.00 -19.25
N LEU A 26 -39.46 -2.68 -19.37
CA LEU A 26 -38.21 -1.95 -19.18
C LEU A 26 -37.90 -2.12 -17.70
N ILE A 27 -37.13 -3.16 -17.38
CA ILE A 27 -36.36 -3.17 -16.14
C ILE A 27 -35.29 -2.11 -16.38
N GLN A 28 -35.59 -0.87 -15.99
CA GLN A 28 -34.56 0.15 -15.91
C GLN A 28 -33.62 -0.29 -14.79
N THR A 29 -32.33 -0.29 -15.08
CA THR A 29 -31.31 -0.38 -14.04
C THR A 29 -31.63 0.70 -13.00
N PRO A 30 -31.63 0.38 -11.70
CA PRO A 30 -31.73 1.38 -10.65
C PRO A 30 -30.75 2.53 -10.89
N GLU A 31 -31.15 3.77 -10.61
CA GLU A 31 -30.32 4.96 -10.85
C GLU A 31 -29.03 4.92 -10.02
N ASP A 32 -29.07 4.26 -8.85
CA ASP A 32 -27.94 4.01 -7.94
C ASP A 32 -26.97 2.91 -8.43
N GLU A 33 -27.26 2.27 -9.56
CA GLU A 33 -26.41 1.24 -10.18
C GLU A 33 -25.82 1.71 -11.53
N ILE A 34 -25.99 2.98 -11.89
CA ILE A 34 -25.44 3.58 -13.12
C ILE A 34 -24.27 4.50 -12.78
N LEU A 35 -23.13 4.25 -13.41
CA LEU A 35 -21.97 5.12 -13.38
C LEU A 35 -22.01 6.06 -14.57
N GLU A 36 -22.21 7.35 -14.31
CA GLU A 36 -22.21 8.39 -15.34
C GLU A 36 -20.89 9.18 -15.31
N ALA A 37 -20.39 9.54 -16.50
CA ALA A 37 -19.24 10.42 -16.64
C ALA A 37 -19.49 11.79 -15.98
N ASN A 38 -18.43 12.45 -15.52
CA ASN A 38 -18.49 13.78 -14.89
C ASN A 38 -19.37 13.87 -13.63
N THR A 39 -19.59 12.75 -12.93
CA THR A 39 -20.26 12.70 -11.62
C THR A 39 -19.27 12.74 -10.47
N ASN A 40 -19.76 13.00 -9.25
CA ASN A 40 -18.94 12.95 -8.04
C ASN A 40 -18.33 11.56 -7.85
N ILE A 41 -19.15 10.51 -7.94
CA ILE A 41 -18.68 9.13 -7.80
C ILE A 41 -17.64 8.74 -8.86
N ALA A 42 -17.81 9.15 -10.12
CA ALA A 42 -16.77 8.92 -11.13
C ALA A 42 -15.46 9.63 -10.77
N SER A 43 -15.53 10.86 -10.28
CA SER A 43 -14.34 11.58 -9.80
C SER A 43 -13.69 10.89 -8.60
N LEU A 44 -14.48 10.36 -7.65
CA LEU A 44 -13.96 9.66 -6.48
C LEU A 44 -13.25 8.35 -6.88
N ILE A 45 -13.89 7.53 -7.71
CA ILE A 45 -13.29 6.27 -8.20
C ILE A 45 -11.98 6.58 -8.94
N ARG A 46 -11.96 7.63 -9.77
CA ARG A 46 -10.75 8.03 -10.51
C ARG A 46 -9.61 8.44 -9.57
N ARG A 47 -9.90 9.26 -8.56
CA ARG A 47 -8.89 9.74 -7.61
C ARG A 47 -8.34 8.62 -6.73
N THR A 48 -9.18 7.67 -6.35
CA THR A 48 -8.74 6.43 -5.67
C THR A 48 -7.87 5.53 -6.56
N ALA A 49 -7.94 5.68 -7.87
CA ALA A 49 -7.16 4.88 -8.82
C ALA A 49 -5.91 5.62 -9.35
N TYR A 50 -5.60 6.83 -8.86
CA TYR A 50 -4.41 7.57 -9.31
C TYR A 50 -3.13 6.79 -8.97
N ASN A 51 -2.09 7.11 -9.72
CA ASN A 51 -0.74 6.76 -9.31
C ASN A 51 -0.22 7.84 -8.36
N ASP A 52 -0.41 7.63 -7.07
CA ASP A 52 0.02 8.50 -5.95
C ASP A 52 1.46 9.02 -6.19
N GLY A 53 2.43 8.11 -6.27
CA GLY A 53 3.83 8.50 -6.50
C GLY A 53 4.62 8.81 -5.23
N SER A 54 4.06 8.57 -4.03
CA SER A 54 4.79 8.64 -2.76
C SER A 54 5.80 7.50 -2.54
N LEU A 55 5.65 6.37 -3.25
CA LEU A 55 6.35 5.11 -2.98
C LEU A 55 7.88 5.24 -3.03
N ASP A 56 8.42 6.17 -3.83
CA ASP A 56 9.86 6.37 -4.00
C ASP A 56 10.37 7.75 -3.56
N ASN A 57 9.62 8.43 -2.68
CA ASN A 57 9.99 9.68 -2.02
C ASN A 57 11.41 9.66 -1.40
N ILE A 58 11.88 8.50 -0.92
CA ILE A 58 13.25 8.30 -0.42
C ILE A 58 14.33 8.61 -1.47
N VAL A 59 14.00 8.46 -2.75
CA VAL A 59 14.88 8.68 -3.89
C VAL A 59 14.70 10.06 -4.51
N ASP A 60 13.47 10.44 -4.83
CA ASP A 60 13.21 11.61 -5.68
C ASP A 60 12.76 12.86 -4.93
N ARG A 61 12.21 12.68 -3.72
CA ARG A 61 11.58 13.73 -2.91
C ARG A 61 10.43 14.39 -3.67
N ALA A 62 9.58 13.59 -4.31
CA ALA A 62 8.45 14.05 -5.09
C ALA A 62 7.29 13.08 -4.95
N ASN A 63 6.17 13.60 -4.46
CA ASN A 63 4.98 12.82 -4.12
C ASN A 63 3.91 12.82 -5.23
N CYS A 64 4.30 12.87 -6.49
CA CYS A 64 3.33 13.04 -7.57
C CYS A 64 3.62 12.23 -8.85
N PHE A 65 4.66 11.40 -8.80
CA PHE A 65 5.04 10.45 -9.82
C PHE A 65 6.01 9.43 -9.20
N ASP A 66 6.10 8.23 -9.78
CA ASP A 66 7.14 7.25 -9.40
C ASP A 66 8.28 7.20 -10.42
N ILE A 67 9.46 6.76 -10.02
CA ILE A 67 10.50 6.30 -10.94
C ILE A 67 10.27 4.82 -11.29
N ALA A 68 10.04 4.54 -12.58
CA ALA A 68 9.88 3.18 -13.09
C ALA A 68 11.17 2.35 -12.96
N PHE A 69 11.05 1.16 -12.35
CA PHE A 69 12.15 0.21 -12.27
C PHE A 69 12.58 -0.35 -13.66
N PRO A 70 13.87 -0.70 -13.85
CA PRO A 70 14.97 -0.51 -12.92
C PRO A 70 15.74 0.79 -13.18
N TYR A 71 16.38 1.32 -12.14
CA TYR A 71 17.29 2.46 -12.21
C TYR A 71 18.45 2.31 -11.22
N THR A 72 19.45 3.20 -11.32
CA THR A 72 20.63 3.17 -10.45
C THR A 72 20.78 4.51 -9.74
N VAL A 73 21.10 4.45 -8.46
CA VAL A 73 21.39 5.64 -7.63
C VAL A 73 22.77 5.51 -6.98
N ASN A 74 23.43 6.65 -6.77
CA ASN A 74 24.63 6.75 -5.96
C ASN A 74 24.27 7.42 -4.63
N VAL A 75 24.28 6.64 -3.55
CA VAL A 75 23.91 7.05 -2.20
C VAL A 75 25.17 7.12 -1.34
N ASN A 76 25.56 8.31 -0.90
CA ASN A 76 26.81 8.54 -0.13
C ASN A 76 28.07 7.92 -0.76
N GLY A 77 28.12 7.81 -2.09
CA GLY A 77 29.23 7.19 -2.83
C GLY A 77 29.11 5.68 -3.06
N VAL A 78 28.01 5.05 -2.65
CA VAL A 78 27.68 3.64 -2.91
C VAL A 78 26.68 3.57 -4.08
N ASP A 79 27.01 2.81 -5.12
CA ASP A 79 26.10 2.56 -6.24
C ASP A 79 25.10 1.45 -5.85
N ILE A 80 23.81 1.72 -6.00
CA ILE A 80 22.69 0.82 -5.71
C ILE A 80 21.85 0.67 -6.97
N ASP A 81 21.66 -0.57 -7.42
CA ASP A 81 20.72 -0.90 -8.51
C ASP A 81 19.34 -1.15 -7.89
N VAL A 82 18.38 -0.28 -8.18
CA VAL A 82 17.01 -0.36 -7.68
C VAL A 82 16.16 -1.08 -8.73
N ASN A 83 15.70 -2.28 -8.41
CA ASN A 83 14.93 -3.14 -9.31
C ASN A 83 13.50 -3.40 -8.80
N SER A 84 13.24 -3.13 -7.53
CA SER A 84 11.94 -3.20 -6.88
C SER A 84 11.90 -2.31 -5.63
N ASP A 85 10.69 -2.07 -5.14
CA ASP A 85 10.38 -1.42 -3.85
C ASP A 85 11.24 -1.94 -2.68
N SER A 86 11.50 -3.24 -2.61
CA SER A 86 12.35 -3.84 -1.58
C SER A 86 13.78 -3.30 -1.52
N ASP A 87 14.28 -2.69 -2.61
CA ASP A 87 15.62 -2.11 -2.66
C ASP A 87 15.70 -0.74 -1.95
N TYR A 88 14.58 -0.12 -1.60
CA TYR A 88 14.55 1.12 -0.81
C TYR A 88 15.09 0.95 0.60
N ALA A 89 14.85 -0.20 1.22
CA ALA A 89 15.48 -0.55 2.50
C ALA A 89 17.01 -0.53 2.42
N VAL A 90 17.61 -0.82 1.25
CA VAL A 90 19.07 -0.74 1.05
C VAL A 90 19.54 0.72 1.01
N ILE A 91 18.76 1.61 0.40
CA ILE A 91 19.04 3.05 0.35
C ILE A 91 19.00 3.64 1.77
N GLU A 92 17.94 3.35 2.50
CA GLU A 92 17.74 3.76 3.90
C GLU A 92 18.92 3.29 4.79
N CYS A 93 19.30 2.02 4.66
CA CYS A 93 20.46 1.45 5.35
C CYS A 93 21.78 2.21 5.07
N VAL A 94 21.95 2.81 3.89
CA VAL A 94 23.15 3.61 3.58
C VAL A 94 23.03 5.03 4.15
N PHE A 95 21.83 5.59 4.25
CA PHE A 95 21.57 6.87 4.90
C PHE A 95 21.84 6.82 6.40
N ASP A 96 21.47 5.73 7.08
CA ASP A 96 21.63 5.60 8.54
C ASP A 96 23.07 5.36 9.02
N GLN A 97 23.93 4.87 8.12
CA GLN A 97 25.35 4.69 8.43
C GLN A 97 26.10 6.01 8.59
N SER A 98 25.49 7.13 8.20
CA SER A 98 26.07 8.46 8.25
C SER A 98 25.43 9.31 9.35
N GLU A 99 26.26 9.91 10.22
CA GLU A 99 25.83 11.02 11.08
C GLU A 99 25.91 12.39 10.38
N GLU A 100 26.36 12.42 9.11
CA GLU A 100 26.45 13.62 8.26
C GLU A 100 25.28 13.68 7.26
N ASP A 101 25.05 14.87 6.68
CA ASP A 101 24.04 15.10 5.65
C ASP A 101 24.18 14.09 4.49
N ASN A 102 23.11 13.35 4.23
CA ASN A 102 23.05 12.34 3.19
C ASN A 102 22.99 12.95 1.79
N THR A 103 23.58 12.26 0.82
CA THR A 103 23.57 12.64 -0.59
C THR A 103 23.10 11.48 -1.45
N LEU A 104 22.18 11.76 -2.37
CA LEU A 104 21.68 10.81 -3.37
C LEU A 104 21.78 11.44 -4.76
N ASN A 105 22.30 10.70 -5.72
CA ASN A 105 22.35 11.10 -7.13
C ASN A 105 21.79 10.01 -8.01
N ILE A 106 20.81 10.34 -8.85
CA ILE A 106 20.22 9.41 -9.82
C ILE A 106 21.11 9.31 -11.06
N GLU A 107 21.36 8.09 -11.55
CA GLU A 107 22.02 7.86 -12.83
C GLU A 107 21.01 7.89 -13.99
N PHE A 108 21.07 8.96 -14.79
CA PHE A 108 20.22 9.12 -15.96
C PHE A 108 20.72 8.31 -17.18
N PRO A 109 19.81 7.87 -18.07
CA PRO A 109 18.38 8.16 -18.10
C PRO A 109 17.54 7.25 -17.20
N ILE A 110 16.40 7.79 -16.72
CA ILE A 110 15.34 7.06 -16.00
C ILE A 110 14.00 7.27 -16.71
N THR A 111 12.98 6.51 -16.32
CA THR A 111 11.59 6.76 -16.71
C THR A 111 10.79 7.08 -15.47
N ILE A 112 9.96 8.12 -15.51
CA ILE A 112 8.96 8.41 -14.47
C ILE A 112 7.56 8.00 -14.94
N ILE A 113 6.68 7.67 -14.01
CA ILE A 113 5.27 7.33 -14.19
C ILE A 113 4.46 8.42 -13.50
N LEU A 114 3.73 9.23 -14.25
CA LEU A 114 2.92 10.32 -13.69
C LEU A 114 1.63 9.79 -13.06
N SER A 115 0.89 10.64 -12.34
CA SER A 115 -0.40 10.30 -11.71
C SER A 115 -1.46 9.73 -12.65
N ASP A 116 -1.38 10.03 -13.95
CA ASP A 116 -2.22 9.47 -15.01
C ASP A 116 -1.65 8.21 -15.67
N TYR A 117 -0.66 7.57 -15.04
CA TYR A 117 0.13 6.43 -15.53
C TYR A 117 0.91 6.68 -16.83
N SER A 118 0.99 7.92 -17.31
CA SER A 118 1.79 8.22 -18.50
C SER A 118 3.29 8.18 -18.16
N GLU A 119 4.05 7.53 -19.04
CA GLU A 119 5.50 7.39 -18.86
C GLU A 119 6.29 8.50 -19.57
N VAL A 120 7.27 9.07 -18.87
CA VAL A 120 8.21 10.05 -19.43
C VAL A 120 9.65 9.62 -19.21
N THR A 121 10.44 9.56 -20.29
CA THR A 121 11.88 9.31 -20.17
C THR A 121 12.64 10.60 -19.85
N ILE A 122 13.30 10.62 -18.70
CA ILE A 122 14.10 11.73 -18.18
C ILE A 122 15.58 11.46 -18.46
N ASN A 123 16.26 12.40 -19.10
CA ASN A 123 17.64 12.21 -19.57
C ASN A 123 18.69 12.95 -18.75
N THR A 124 18.27 13.89 -17.91
CA THR A 124 19.17 14.77 -17.13
C THR A 124 18.53 15.21 -15.83
N LEU A 125 19.36 15.58 -14.86
CA LEU A 125 18.93 16.15 -13.59
C LEU A 125 18.08 17.42 -13.76
N GLU A 126 18.41 18.31 -14.71
CA GLU A 126 17.63 19.53 -14.95
C GLU A 126 16.20 19.23 -15.46
N GLU A 127 16.03 18.14 -16.22
CA GLU A 127 14.72 17.68 -16.67
C GLU A 127 13.94 17.09 -15.49
N PHE A 128 14.60 16.28 -14.67
CA PHE A 128 14.02 15.69 -13.45
C PHE A 128 13.55 16.75 -12.45
N GLU A 129 14.43 17.72 -12.11
CA GLU A 129 14.12 18.81 -11.18
C GLU A 129 12.91 19.64 -11.65
N SER A 130 12.64 19.70 -12.97
CA SER A 130 11.46 20.40 -13.48
C SER A 130 10.13 19.68 -13.20
N TYR A 131 10.18 18.36 -12.99
CA TYR A 131 9.02 17.56 -12.55
C TYR A 131 8.87 17.62 -11.04
N THR A 132 9.94 17.40 -10.26
CA THR A 132 9.90 17.48 -8.79
C THR A 132 9.44 18.86 -8.30
N ASP A 133 9.91 19.95 -8.93
CA ASP A 133 9.50 21.33 -8.60
C ASP A 133 8.01 21.61 -8.87
N SER A 134 7.32 20.71 -9.58
CA SER A 134 5.89 20.83 -9.90
C SER A 134 4.98 20.01 -8.98
N CYS A 135 5.54 19.11 -8.17
CA CYS A 135 4.80 18.40 -7.13
C CYS A 135 4.45 19.33 -5.96
N ASN A 136 3.53 18.88 -5.12
CA ASN A 136 3.19 19.59 -3.89
C ASN A 136 4.36 19.49 -2.88
N SER A 137 4.30 20.27 -1.81
CA SER A 137 5.30 20.13 -0.73
C SER A 137 4.94 18.98 0.20
N GLU A 138 5.90 18.51 0.99
CA GLU A 138 5.68 17.48 2.04
C GLU A 138 4.41 17.72 2.85
N ASN A 139 3.61 16.66 3.04
CA ASN A 139 2.39 16.66 3.85
C ASN A 139 1.34 17.70 3.42
N GLU A 140 1.23 17.99 2.13
CA GLU A 140 0.20 18.87 1.58
C GLU A 140 -0.86 18.07 0.84
N TYR A 141 -2.12 18.15 1.32
CA TYR A 141 -3.29 17.61 0.62
C TYR A 141 -3.22 17.78 -0.90
N ASP A 142 -3.30 16.68 -1.61
CA ASP A 142 -3.36 16.62 -3.05
C ASP A 142 -4.73 16.12 -3.55
N ASP A 143 -4.76 15.66 -4.79
CA ASP A 143 -5.99 15.21 -5.45
C ASP A 143 -6.19 13.69 -5.34
N ASP A 144 -5.30 12.95 -4.70
CA ASP A 144 -5.34 11.49 -4.51
C ASP A 144 -6.38 11.08 -3.50
N ILE A 145 -6.63 9.77 -3.42
CA ILE A 145 -7.32 9.15 -2.30
C ILE A 145 -6.63 7.83 -1.99
N GLU A 146 -5.73 7.82 -1.01
CA GLU A 146 -4.95 6.63 -0.64
C GLU A 146 -5.54 5.83 0.51
N CYS A 147 -6.34 6.46 1.39
CA CYS A 147 -6.85 5.83 2.60
C CYS A 147 -7.85 4.67 2.36
N ILE A 148 -8.17 4.38 1.10
CA ILE A 148 -9.05 3.30 0.68
C ILE A 148 -8.66 2.83 -0.72
N ASP A 149 -8.62 1.52 -0.94
CA ASP A 149 -8.19 0.91 -2.20
C ASP A 149 -9.20 -0.14 -2.71
N PHE A 150 -9.28 -0.33 -4.02
CA PHE A 150 -10.13 -1.33 -4.66
C PHE A 150 -9.48 -2.71 -4.65
N THR A 151 -10.26 -3.74 -4.33
CA THR A 151 -9.83 -5.12 -4.58
C THR A 151 -10.15 -5.52 -6.02
N PHE A 152 -9.12 -5.83 -6.80
CA PHE A 152 -9.24 -6.33 -8.16
C PHE A 152 -9.41 -7.86 -8.24
N PRO A 153 -10.03 -8.40 -9.31
CA PRO A 153 -10.57 -7.66 -10.46
C PRO A 153 -11.97 -7.10 -10.26
N ILE A 154 -12.28 -5.99 -10.93
CA ILE A 154 -13.63 -5.40 -11.04
C ILE A 154 -14.23 -5.76 -12.40
N GLU A 155 -15.43 -6.31 -12.42
CA GLU A 155 -16.18 -6.53 -13.66
C GLU A 155 -17.13 -5.36 -13.91
N ALA A 156 -17.12 -4.80 -15.13
CA ALA A 156 -18.02 -3.72 -15.54
C ALA A 156 -18.81 -4.10 -16.80
N SER A 157 -20.04 -3.60 -16.93
CA SER A 157 -20.88 -3.76 -18.11
C SER A 157 -21.21 -2.39 -18.72
N ILE A 158 -21.01 -2.28 -20.03
CA ILE A 158 -21.22 -1.04 -20.80
C ILE A 158 -22.32 -1.32 -21.83
N PHE A 159 -23.41 -0.56 -21.76
CA PHE A 159 -24.51 -0.66 -22.71
C PHE A 159 -24.62 0.60 -23.56
N ASN A 160 -24.52 0.44 -24.88
CA ASN A 160 -24.70 1.54 -25.82
C ASN A 160 -26.16 1.55 -26.35
N PRO A 161 -26.99 2.53 -25.95
CA PRO A 161 -28.39 2.60 -26.35
C PRO A 161 -28.60 2.91 -27.84
N ASN A 162 -27.59 3.47 -28.53
CA ASN A 162 -27.71 3.84 -29.95
C ASN A 162 -27.65 2.62 -30.88
N ASN A 163 -26.91 1.57 -30.50
CA ASN A 163 -26.74 0.37 -31.31
C ASN A 163 -27.15 -0.93 -30.60
N GLU A 164 -27.67 -0.84 -29.36
CA GLU A 164 -28.09 -1.96 -28.52
C GLU A 164 -26.96 -2.98 -28.23
N LEU A 165 -25.70 -2.52 -28.26
CA LEU A 165 -24.53 -3.33 -27.92
C LEU A 165 -24.32 -3.36 -26.40
N LEU A 166 -24.09 -4.56 -25.86
CA LEU A 166 -23.66 -4.78 -24.48
C LEU A 166 -22.24 -5.36 -24.52
N GLU A 167 -21.35 -4.72 -23.79
CA GLU A 167 -19.96 -5.14 -23.58
C GLU A 167 -19.75 -5.39 -22.08
N THR A 168 -18.88 -6.36 -21.77
CA THR A 168 -18.44 -6.65 -20.41
C THR A 168 -16.93 -6.64 -20.42
N ILE A 169 -16.35 -5.92 -19.48
CA ILE A 169 -14.91 -5.79 -19.30
C ILE A 169 -14.51 -6.26 -17.90
N THR A 170 -13.24 -6.61 -17.77
CA THR A 170 -12.60 -6.92 -16.49
C THR A 170 -11.46 -5.95 -16.32
N ILE A 171 -11.45 -5.26 -15.19
CA ILE A 171 -10.45 -4.28 -14.78
C ILE A 171 -9.57 -4.98 -13.74
N GLU A 172 -8.27 -5.04 -13.98
CA GLU A 172 -7.33 -5.89 -13.23
C GLU A 172 -6.43 -5.12 -12.26
N ASN A 173 -6.35 -3.80 -12.37
CA ASN A 173 -5.53 -2.91 -11.54
C ASN A 173 -5.98 -1.45 -11.66
N ASP A 174 -5.37 -0.58 -10.85
CA ASP A 174 -5.70 0.84 -10.78
C ASP A 174 -5.48 1.59 -12.08
N ASN A 175 -4.38 1.33 -12.80
CA ASN A 175 -4.17 1.90 -14.15
C ASN A 175 -5.36 1.64 -15.09
N GLN A 176 -5.84 0.38 -15.16
CA GLN A 176 -7.00 0.06 -15.97
C GLN A 176 -8.29 0.70 -15.45
N LEU A 177 -8.42 0.88 -14.13
CA LEU A 177 -9.58 1.54 -13.53
C LEU A 177 -9.56 3.04 -13.85
N PHE A 178 -8.42 3.69 -13.68
CA PHE A 178 -8.16 5.08 -14.01
C PHE A 178 -8.52 5.36 -15.48
N ASP A 179 -7.91 4.62 -16.41
CA ASP A 179 -8.20 4.72 -17.85
C ASP A 179 -9.68 4.50 -18.14
N PHE A 180 -10.29 3.49 -17.51
CA PHE A 180 -11.70 3.18 -17.72
C PHE A 180 -12.63 4.33 -17.31
N ILE A 181 -12.32 5.00 -16.20
CA ILE A 181 -13.10 6.10 -15.69
C ILE A 181 -12.88 7.38 -16.51
N ASP A 182 -11.64 7.65 -16.94
CA ASP A 182 -11.32 8.83 -17.77
C ASP A 182 -11.95 8.74 -19.17
N ASP A 183 -12.05 7.53 -19.72
CA ASP A 183 -12.66 7.25 -21.03
C ASP A 183 -14.19 7.01 -20.99
N LEU A 184 -14.88 7.26 -19.86
CA LEU A 184 -16.33 7.04 -19.76
C LEU A 184 -17.11 7.86 -20.82
N ASP A 185 -17.85 7.15 -21.66
CA ASP A 185 -18.70 7.76 -22.69
C ASP A 185 -20.06 8.20 -22.12
N GLU A 186 -20.33 9.51 -22.18
CA GLU A 186 -21.60 10.13 -21.76
C GLU A 186 -22.84 9.55 -22.46
N ASP A 187 -22.68 8.94 -23.65
CA ASP A 187 -23.77 8.33 -24.41
C ASP A 187 -23.99 6.84 -24.07
N THR A 188 -23.22 6.28 -23.13
CA THR A 188 -23.34 4.88 -22.70
C THR A 188 -23.87 4.75 -21.26
N ILE A 189 -24.38 3.56 -20.94
CA ILE A 189 -24.79 3.21 -19.58
C ILE A 189 -23.77 2.23 -19.04
N THR A 190 -22.99 2.66 -18.06
CA THR A 190 -21.98 1.85 -17.39
C THR A 190 -22.47 1.39 -16.04
N THR A 191 -22.17 0.14 -15.66
CA THR A 191 -22.45 -0.40 -14.32
C THR A 191 -21.34 -1.34 -13.89
N PHE A 192 -21.07 -1.41 -12.59
CA PHE A 192 -20.16 -2.38 -11.99
C PHE A 192 -20.92 -3.61 -11.51
N ASN A 193 -20.26 -4.76 -11.53
CA ASN A 193 -20.80 -6.00 -10.99
C ASN A 193 -20.65 -6.02 -9.47
N PHE A 194 -21.63 -5.46 -8.78
CA PHE A 194 -21.68 -5.47 -7.32
C PHE A 194 -21.98 -6.89 -6.76
N PRO A 195 -21.49 -7.20 -5.54
CA PRO A 195 -20.79 -6.31 -4.63
C PRO A 195 -19.29 -6.15 -4.95
N LEU A 196 -18.73 -4.98 -4.60
CA LEU A 196 -17.29 -4.69 -4.63
C LEU A 196 -16.70 -4.85 -3.23
N THR A 197 -15.40 -5.15 -3.16
CA THR A 197 -14.63 -5.15 -1.91
C THR A 197 -13.59 -4.05 -2.00
N LEU A 198 -13.47 -3.25 -0.94
CA LEU A 198 -12.43 -2.25 -0.76
C LEU A 198 -11.65 -2.56 0.51
N ILE A 199 -10.39 -2.15 0.54
CA ILE A 199 -9.49 -2.27 1.68
C ILE A 199 -9.27 -0.85 2.21
N LEU A 200 -9.50 -0.63 3.51
CA LEU A 200 -9.18 0.64 4.17
C LEU A 200 -7.71 0.66 4.60
N PHE A 201 -7.18 1.85 4.91
CA PHE A 201 -5.81 2.04 5.41
C PHE A 201 -5.42 1.11 6.58
N ASP A 202 -6.38 0.72 7.44
CA ASP A 202 -6.15 -0.20 8.56
C ASP A 202 -6.17 -1.69 8.17
N ASN A 203 -6.09 -1.98 6.87
CA ASN A 203 -6.22 -3.29 6.24
C ASN A 203 -7.59 -3.97 6.45
N SER A 204 -8.61 -3.25 6.93
CA SER A 204 -9.96 -3.82 7.05
C SER A 204 -10.72 -3.77 5.74
N GLU A 205 -11.48 -4.84 5.45
CA GLU A 205 -12.27 -4.95 4.23
C GLU A 205 -13.70 -4.39 4.43
N VAL A 206 -14.18 -3.62 3.45
CA VAL A 206 -15.56 -3.15 3.35
C VAL A 206 -16.19 -3.67 2.06
N VAL A 207 -17.41 -4.21 2.17
CA VAL A 207 -18.18 -4.72 1.02
C VAL A 207 -19.27 -3.73 0.64
N ILE A 208 -19.25 -3.28 -0.62
CA ILE A 208 -20.13 -2.26 -1.17
C ILE A 208 -21.09 -2.87 -2.17
N ASN A 209 -22.36 -2.46 -2.15
CA ASN A 209 -23.42 -3.08 -2.95
C ASN A 209 -23.97 -2.22 -4.09
N ASN A 210 -23.67 -0.91 -4.11
CA ASN A 210 -24.05 0.02 -5.17
C ASN A 210 -23.17 1.29 -5.15
N PHE A 211 -23.36 2.21 -6.11
CA PHE A 211 -22.56 3.42 -6.21
C PHE A 211 -22.84 4.43 -5.09
N ASP A 212 -24.08 4.49 -4.58
CA ASP A 212 -24.41 5.35 -3.43
C ASP A 212 -23.61 4.95 -2.17
N GLU A 213 -23.49 3.65 -1.90
CA GLU A 213 -22.71 3.12 -0.79
C GLU A 213 -21.20 3.35 -1.02
N LEU A 214 -20.74 3.22 -2.26
CA LEU A 214 -19.36 3.50 -2.65
C LEU A 214 -18.97 4.97 -2.38
N GLU A 215 -19.80 5.91 -2.83
CA GLU A 215 -19.58 7.35 -2.64
C GLU A 215 -19.46 7.69 -1.15
N ILE A 216 -20.38 7.19 -0.32
CA ILE A 216 -20.37 7.44 1.12
C ILE A 216 -19.12 6.87 1.80
N VAL A 217 -18.68 5.67 1.40
CA VAL A 217 -17.54 5.02 2.01
C VAL A 217 -16.23 5.70 1.60
N ILE A 218 -16.06 6.06 0.33
CA ILE A 218 -14.89 6.82 -0.10
C ILE A 218 -14.86 8.19 0.60
N ASP A 219 -15.94 8.98 0.56
CA ASP A 219 -16.01 10.30 1.21
C ASP A 219 -15.69 10.27 2.71
N TYR A 220 -16.08 9.19 3.40
CA TYR A 220 -15.74 9.00 4.81
C TYR A 220 -14.28 8.64 5.04
N SER A 221 -13.66 7.96 4.07
CA SER A 221 -12.33 7.37 4.21
C SER A 221 -11.19 8.33 3.85
N ILE A 222 -11.42 9.31 2.96
CA ILE A 222 -10.40 10.27 2.46
C ILE A 222 -9.55 10.93 3.57
N ASN A 223 -10.06 11.09 4.79
CA ASN A 223 -9.32 11.79 5.85
C ASN A 223 -9.00 10.86 7.05
N LEU A 224 -8.89 9.55 6.82
CA LEU A 224 -8.67 8.58 7.90
C LEU A 224 -7.21 8.17 8.11
N CYS A 225 -6.37 8.35 7.10
CA CYS A 225 -4.93 8.11 7.12
C CYS A 225 -4.16 9.44 6.98
N ASP A 226 -2.84 9.38 7.18
CA ASP A 226 -1.94 10.40 6.66
C ASP A 226 -1.72 10.12 5.17
N GLU A 227 -1.41 11.14 4.37
CA GLU A 227 -1.25 10.98 2.91
C GLU A 227 0.15 10.43 2.55
N ASP A 228 0.92 9.91 3.53
CA ASP A 228 2.28 9.35 3.41
C ASP A 228 3.25 10.12 2.46
N ASP A 229 2.99 11.42 2.37
CA ASP A 229 3.52 12.41 1.43
C ASP A 229 4.87 13.01 1.87
N ASP A 230 5.44 12.47 2.93
CA ASP A 230 6.66 12.99 3.50
C ASP A 230 7.90 12.43 2.80
N TYR A 231 8.97 13.21 2.86
CA TYR A 231 10.28 12.79 2.36
C TYR A 231 11.15 12.27 3.52
N ASP A 232 10.53 12.01 4.67
CA ASP A 232 11.22 11.64 5.90
C ASP A 232 11.39 10.13 5.95
N TYR A 233 12.41 9.65 5.26
CA TYR A 233 12.91 8.28 5.39
C TYR A 233 13.38 7.91 6.81
N SER A 234 13.31 8.84 7.78
CA SER A 234 13.55 8.59 9.20
C SER A 234 12.28 8.59 10.06
N ASP A 235 11.09 8.54 9.45
CA ASP A 235 9.91 8.01 10.14
C ASP A 235 10.11 6.49 10.25
N ASP A 236 10.91 6.14 11.27
CA ASP A 236 11.29 4.81 11.73
C ASP A 236 10.03 4.05 12.23
N ASP A 237 8.96 4.00 11.43
CA ASP A 237 7.65 3.48 11.80
C ASP A 237 7.47 2.05 11.27
N CYS A 238 6.76 1.24 12.04
CA CYS A 238 6.55 -0.18 11.74
C CYS A 238 5.10 -0.38 11.28
N ASP A 239 4.62 0.44 10.33
CA ASP A 239 3.21 0.48 9.95
C ASP A 239 2.69 -0.89 9.49
N ASP A 240 3.52 -1.62 8.75
CA ASP A 240 3.21 -2.96 8.25
C ASP A 240 3.76 -4.12 9.10
N CYS A 241 4.40 -3.82 10.23
CA CYS A 241 5.03 -4.87 11.02
C CYS A 241 3.99 -5.79 11.67
N THR A 242 4.28 -7.09 11.64
CA THR A 242 3.41 -8.10 12.24
C THR A 242 4.05 -8.74 13.47
N ILE A 243 3.22 -9.19 14.42
CA ILE A 243 3.70 -9.99 15.57
C ILE A 243 4.46 -11.22 15.05
N SER A 244 3.94 -11.89 14.01
CA SER A 244 4.56 -13.09 13.45
C SER A 244 5.96 -12.84 12.92
N GLU A 245 6.19 -11.68 12.32
CA GLU A 245 7.49 -11.28 11.81
C GLU A 245 8.48 -11.08 12.94
N ILE A 246 8.13 -10.29 13.96
CA ILE A 246 8.98 -10.07 15.13
C ILE A 246 9.29 -11.37 15.87
N GLU A 247 8.27 -12.21 16.10
CA GLU A 247 8.48 -13.49 16.78
C GLU A 247 9.40 -14.41 15.97
N SER A 248 9.21 -14.46 14.65
CA SER A 248 10.06 -15.22 13.74
C SER A 248 11.49 -14.67 13.74
N LEU A 249 11.68 -13.36 13.66
CA LEU A 249 12.97 -12.71 13.58
C LEU A 249 13.79 -12.92 14.86
N LEU A 250 13.22 -12.56 16.02
CA LEU A 250 13.89 -12.69 17.31
C LEU A 250 14.29 -14.14 17.63
N THR A 251 13.51 -15.13 17.19
CA THR A 251 13.73 -16.54 17.51
C THR A 251 14.48 -17.34 16.44
N SER A 252 14.49 -16.88 15.18
CA SER A 252 15.28 -17.50 14.10
C SER A 252 16.76 -17.15 14.21
N CYS A 253 17.07 -16.01 14.82
CA CYS A 253 18.43 -15.54 15.02
C CYS A 253 18.89 -15.67 16.49
N SER A 254 20.19 -15.79 16.70
CA SER A 254 20.80 -16.00 18.02
C SER A 254 21.98 -15.08 18.25
N ASN A 255 22.23 -14.70 19.50
CA ASN A 255 23.29 -13.77 19.92
C ASN A 255 23.04 -12.32 19.46
N TRP A 256 21.83 -11.83 19.72
CA TRP A 256 21.51 -10.42 19.58
C TRP A 256 22.37 -9.58 20.52
N ASN A 257 23.01 -8.55 19.98
CA ASN A 257 23.81 -7.60 20.74
C ASN A 257 23.00 -6.32 20.98
N VAL A 258 23.28 -5.61 22.07
CA VAL A 258 22.68 -4.29 22.34
C VAL A 258 23.73 -3.22 22.11
N ASN A 259 23.51 -2.36 21.12
CA ASN A 259 24.40 -1.26 20.72
C ASN A 259 23.86 0.12 21.14
N ARG A 260 22.53 0.31 21.20
CA ARG A 260 21.90 1.52 21.74
C ARG A 260 20.99 1.17 22.92
N LEU A 261 21.12 1.90 24.02
CA LEU A 261 20.28 1.74 25.21
C LEU A 261 20.16 3.06 25.97
N LYS A 262 18.95 3.57 26.12
CA LYS A 262 18.67 4.77 26.91
C LYS A 262 17.56 4.48 27.91
N ARG A 263 17.77 4.87 29.18
CA ARG A 263 16.80 4.68 30.28
C ARG A 263 16.66 5.94 31.12
N ASN A 264 15.44 6.40 31.31
CA ASN A 264 15.07 7.68 31.93
C ASN A 264 15.92 8.84 31.41
N ALA A 265 16.00 8.97 30.08
CA ALA A 265 16.82 9.96 29.38
C ALA A 265 18.35 9.88 29.61
N ILE A 266 18.86 8.76 30.17
CA ILE A 266 20.29 8.52 30.38
C ILE A 266 20.79 7.46 29.40
N ASP A 267 21.87 7.78 28.70
CA ASP A 267 22.58 6.89 27.78
C ASP A 267 23.35 5.80 28.52
N TYR A 268 23.12 4.56 28.11
CA TYR A 268 23.73 3.32 28.59
C TYR A 268 24.19 2.44 27.43
N ASP A 269 24.54 3.00 26.27
CA ASP A 269 24.87 2.26 25.04
C ASP A 269 25.95 1.18 25.27
N ASN A 270 26.86 1.40 26.22
CA ASN A 270 27.93 0.46 26.57
C ASN A 270 27.59 -0.55 27.68
N ALA A 271 26.40 -0.51 28.28
CA ALA A 271 26.06 -1.30 29.48
C ALA A 271 26.03 -2.81 29.21
N TYR A 272 25.68 -3.21 27.99
CA TYR A 272 25.58 -4.61 27.56
C TYR A 272 26.57 -4.96 26.45
N TYR A 273 27.70 -4.27 26.40
CA TYR A 273 28.76 -4.56 25.45
C TYR A 273 29.26 -6.02 25.60
N ASN A 274 29.21 -6.82 24.52
CA ASN A 274 29.47 -8.27 24.46
C ASN A 274 28.50 -9.16 25.26
N TYR A 275 27.23 -8.76 25.36
CA TYR A 275 26.17 -9.61 25.87
C TYR A 275 25.40 -10.20 24.69
N ASP A 276 25.25 -11.52 24.69
CA ASP A 276 24.51 -12.26 23.68
C ASP A 276 23.09 -12.56 24.20
N PHE A 277 22.12 -11.79 23.73
CA PHE A 277 20.70 -12.00 24.02
C PHE A 277 20.13 -13.05 23.06
N ASN A 278 19.36 -13.99 23.62
CA ASN A 278 18.76 -15.10 22.87
C ASN A 278 17.29 -15.25 23.27
N PHE A 279 16.41 -15.21 22.28
CA PHE A 279 14.96 -15.31 22.44
C PHE A 279 14.50 -16.69 21.97
N PHE A 280 13.57 -17.30 22.71
CA PHE A 280 13.04 -18.62 22.39
C PHE A 280 11.53 -18.57 22.15
N SER A 281 11.03 -19.42 21.25
CA SER A 281 9.63 -19.49 20.84
C SER A 281 8.66 -19.89 21.95
N ASP A 282 9.15 -20.31 23.12
CA ASP A 282 8.34 -20.61 24.30
C ASP A 282 8.18 -19.39 25.24
N GLY A 283 8.63 -18.21 24.81
CA GLY A 283 8.59 -16.97 25.58
C GLY A 283 9.70 -16.85 26.61
N THR A 284 10.70 -17.74 26.59
CA THR A 284 11.88 -17.64 27.47
C THR A 284 13.02 -16.87 26.78
N MET A 285 13.92 -16.32 27.59
CA MET A 285 15.15 -15.67 27.13
C MET A 285 16.36 -16.22 27.88
N SER A 286 17.53 -16.16 27.24
CA SER A 286 18.82 -16.27 27.93
C SER A 286 19.77 -15.16 27.49
N VAL A 287 20.58 -14.67 28.41
CA VAL A 287 21.61 -13.67 28.13
C VAL A 287 22.95 -14.23 28.58
N TYR A 288 23.90 -14.30 27.65
CA TYR A 288 25.24 -14.83 27.89
C TYR A 288 26.28 -13.72 27.83
N TRP A 289 27.16 -13.65 28.82
CA TRP A 289 28.34 -12.80 28.78
C TRP A 289 29.43 -13.38 29.66
N SER A 290 30.69 -13.33 29.22
CA SER A 290 31.84 -13.72 30.07
C SER A 290 31.70 -15.06 30.83
N SER A 291 31.07 -16.07 30.20
CA SER A 291 30.75 -17.39 30.80
C SER A 291 29.66 -17.40 31.89
N ILE A 292 28.91 -16.31 32.05
CA ILE A 292 27.70 -16.21 32.88
C ILE A 292 26.49 -16.35 31.95
N ILE A 293 25.45 -17.04 32.43
CA ILE A 293 24.14 -17.10 31.77
C ILE A 293 23.11 -16.66 32.78
N GLU A 294 22.28 -15.70 32.40
CA GLU A 294 21.05 -15.35 33.11
C GLU A 294 19.82 -15.64 32.24
N TYR A 295 18.69 -15.83 32.90
CA TYR A 295 17.44 -16.19 32.25
C TYR A 295 16.37 -15.13 32.47
N GLY A 296 15.50 -15.00 31.49
CA GLY A 296 14.36 -14.10 31.52
C GLY A 296 13.19 -14.62 30.70
N THR A 297 12.24 -13.75 30.45
CA THR A 297 11.06 -14.00 29.63
C THR A 297 10.81 -12.84 28.70
N TRP A 298 10.16 -13.12 27.59
CA TRP A 298 9.65 -12.11 26.67
C TRP A 298 8.27 -12.51 26.13
N THR A 299 7.49 -11.51 25.71
CA THR A 299 6.23 -11.69 24.99
C THR A 299 6.03 -10.52 24.03
N ALA A 300 5.49 -10.79 22.84
CA ALA A 300 5.05 -9.77 21.90
C ALA A 300 3.51 -9.78 21.78
N SER A 301 2.89 -8.60 21.66
CA SER A 301 1.45 -8.43 21.42
C SER A 301 1.14 -7.06 20.85
N GLY A 302 0.09 -6.89 20.04
CA GLY A 302 -0.25 -5.62 19.39
C GLY A 302 -0.51 -5.78 17.90
N PHE A 303 -0.46 -4.69 17.14
CA PHE A 303 -0.57 -4.64 15.68
C PHE A 303 -0.03 -3.30 15.16
N GLY A 304 0.57 -3.29 13.96
CA GLY A 304 1.22 -2.11 13.36
C GLY A 304 2.18 -1.40 14.32
N ASN A 305 2.10 -0.06 14.36
CA ASN A 305 2.87 0.83 15.25
C ASN A 305 2.61 0.64 16.77
N ASN A 306 1.73 -0.28 17.17
CA ASN A 306 1.42 -0.56 18.58
C ASN A 306 1.84 -1.98 19.04
N ILE A 307 2.84 -2.59 18.38
CA ILE A 307 3.42 -3.85 18.85
C ILE A 307 4.24 -3.60 20.14
N GLU A 308 3.75 -4.15 21.26
CA GLU A 308 4.43 -4.14 22.56
C GLU A 308 5.24 -5.44 22.75
N VAL A 309 6.53 -5.30 23.05
CA VAL A 309 7.44 -6.37 23.46
C VAL A 309 7.84 -6.19 24.93
N ILE A 310 7.34 -7.07 25.78
CA ILE A 310 7.64 -7.05 27.22
C ILE A 310 8.89 -7.90 27.46
N ILE A 311 9.97 -7.29 27.96
CA ILE A 311 11.22 -7.98 28.29
C ILE A 311 11.43 -7.99 29.81
N ASN A 312 11.75 -9.16 30.37
CA ASN A 312 12.05 -9.30 31.78
C ASN A 312 13.17 -10.30 32.05
N VAL A 313 14.38 -9.78 32.28
CA VAL A 313 15.56 -10.47 32.76
C VAL A 313 15.89 -9.94 34.16
N PRO A 314 15.53 -10.63 35.26
CA PRO A 314 15.66 -10.10 36.62
C PRO A 314 17.07 -9.63 37.01
N ALA A 315 18.11 -10.23 36.43
CA ALA A 315 19.50 -9.88 36.67
C ALA A 315 19.98 -8.64 35.89
N LEU A 316 19.27 -8.23 34.83
CA LEU A 316 19.65 -7.18 33.90
C LEU A 316 18.53 -6.12 33.80
N PRO A 317 18.37 -5.27 34.82
CA PRO A 317 17.21 -4.38 34.91
C PRO A 317 17.12 -3.31 33.80
N LEU A 318 18.23 -2.94 33.14
CA LEU A 318 18.20 -1.88 32.13
C LEU A 318 17.53 -2.32 30.83
N CYS A 319 17.50 -3.61 30.50
CA CYS A 319 16.77 -4.09 29.30
C CYS A 319 15.28 -4.33 29.59
N ASN A 320 14.88 -4.34 30.86
CA ASN A 320 13.51 -4.68 31.24
C ASN A 320 12.59 -3.49 31.03
N ASN A 321 11.59 -3.66 30.17
CA ASN A 321 10.52 -2.69 29.97
C ASN A 321 9.37 -3.34 29.19
N ASN A 322 8.30 -2.57 29.07
CA ASN A 322 7.28 -2.76 28.06
C ASN A 322 7.66 -1.90 26.86
N TRP A 323 8.39 -2.49 25.92
CA TRP A 323 8.91 -1.76 24.77
C TRP A 323 7.87 -1.70 23.66
N ILE A 324 7.78 -0.59 22.94
CA ILE A 324 7.05 -0.50 21.69
C ILE A 324 8.04 -0.72 20.57
N LEU A 325 7.70 -1.59 19.62
CA LEU A 325 8.47 -1.73 18.39
C LEU A 325 8.37 -0.42 17.64
N GLN A 326 9.53 0.19 17.42
CA GLN A 326 9.65 1.32 16.52
C GLN A 326 9.84 0.77 15.10
N GLU A 327 10.81 -0.14 14.92
CA GLU A 327 11.27 -0.46 13.57
C GLU A 327 12.09 -1.76 13.50
N ILE A 328 12.11 -2.37 12.31
CA ILE A 328 12.98 -3.50 11.96
C ILE A 328 13.79 -3.13 10.70
N LYS A 329 15.12 -3.00 10.83
CA LYS A 329 16.03 -2.82 9.68
C LYS A 329 16.67 -4.14 9.30
N ASN A 330 16.63 -4.49 8.02
CA ASN A 330 17.36 -5.62 7.47
C ASN A 330 18.33 -5.14 6.38
N CYS A 331 19.49 -4.64 6.82
CA CYS A 331 20.56 -4.27 5.92
C CYS A 331 21.33 -5.52 5.46
N THR A 332 22.00 -5.47 4.30
CA THR A 332 22.71 -6.62 3.70
C THR A 332 23.68 -7.35 4.63
N ASP A 333 24.22 -6.68 5.65
CA ASP A 333 25.16 -7.27 6.61
C ASP A 333 24.66 -7.27 8.06
N ASP A 334 23.55 -6.61 8.38
CA ASP A 334 23.09 -6.44 9.77
C ASP A 334 21.55 -6.28 9.82
N THR A 335 20.93 -6.98 10.77
CA THR A 335 19.54 -6.79 11.18
C THR A 335 19.52 -5.98 12.47
N GLU A 336 18.75 -4.90 12.50
CA GLU A 336 18.51 -4.08 13.68
C GLU A 336 17.02 -4.11 14.05
N ILE A 337 16.73 -4.15 15.36
CA ILE A 337 15.37 -4.06 15.89
C ILE A 337 15.36 -2.95 16.93
N ASN A 338 14.63 -1.88 16.62
CA ASN A 338 14.50 -0.69 17.44
C ASN A 338 13.24 -0.75 18.30
N PHE A 339 13.43 -0.47 19.58
CA PHE A 339 12.36 -0.45 20.56
C PHE A 339 12.40 0.86 21.35
N VAL A 340 11.25 1.49 21.55
CA VAL A 340 11.11 2.77 22.27
C VAL A 340 10.03 2.74 23.35
N VAL A 341 10.14 3.65 24.32
CA VAL A 341 9.08 3.96 25.28
C VAL A 341 9.06 5.45 25.57
N GLY A 342 7.95 6.11 25.22
CA GLY A 342 7.84 7.56 25.30
C GLY A 342 8.93 8.26 24.51
N ASP A 343 9.25 9.50 24.87
CA ASP A 343 10.09 10.36 24.02
C ASP A 343 11.60 10.09 24.14
N ASP A 344 12.05 9.19 25.03
CA ASP A 344 13.45 9.14 25.46
C ASP A 344 14.04 7.75 25.68
N ASP A 345 13.26 6.75 26.12
CA ASP A 345 13.81 5.43 26.43
C ASP A 345 13.86 4.59 25.15
N ARG A 346 15.00 3.95 24.89
CA ARG A 346 15.19 3.07 23.74
C ARG A 346 16.05 1.86 24.06
N ILE A 347 15.88 0.79 23.31
CA ILE A 347 16.84 -0.32 23.22
C ILE A 347 16.89 -0.80 21.77
N GLN A 348 18.09 -0.94 21.22
CA GLN A 348 18.30 -1.49 19.89
C GLN A 348 19.00 -2.84 20.03
N TYR A 349 18.44 -3.87 19.39
CA TYR A 349 19.11 -5.15 19.21
C TYR A 349 19.67 -5.21 17.79
N PHE A 350 20.94 -5.60 17.66
CA PHE A 350 21.57 -5.77 16.34
C PHE A 350 22.21 -7.15 16.23
N ASN A 351 22.16 -7.75 15.05
CA ASN A 351 22.81 -9.02 14.73
C ASN A 351 22.88 -9.26 13.22
N ASN A 352 23.84 -10.04 12.74
CA ASN A 352 23.89 -10.46 11.34
C ASN A 352 23.05 -11.72 11.15
N CYS A 353 21.76 -11.54 10.87
CA CYS A 353 20.78 -12.60 10.69
C CYS A 353 20.58 -12.96 9.21
N ASN A 354 21.68 -13.24 8.50
CA ASN A 354 21.67 -13.71 7.10
C ASN A 354 21.41 -15.23 6.97
#